data_AF-A0AAU0UX85-F1
#
_entry.id   AF-A0AAU0UX85-F1
#
_cell.length_a   1.000
_cell.length_b   1.000
_cell.length_c   1.000
_cell.angle_alpha   90.00
_cell.angle_beta   90.00
_cell.angle_gamma   90.00
#
_symmetry.space_group_name_H-M   'P 1'
#
loop_
_entity.id
_entity.type
_entity.pdbx_description
1 polymer ?
#
loop_
_entity_poly.entity_id
_entity_poly.type
_entity_poly.pdbx_seq_one_letter_code
_entity_poly.pdbx_strand_id
1 'polypeptide(L)'
;MEPQNVVTAIEAALSEVLEREVDGLTKDVRLFEDLHLDSTSVLEMLMALEDGIGIVVDPEDLDMDDFKSVGTLTDYVLAQQPTSEV
;
A
#
# COMPACT_ATOMS: atom_id res chain seq x y z
N MET A 1 13.18 -1.44 7.61
CA MET A 1 12.10 -2.43 7.81
C MET A 1 12.26 -3.55 6.80
N GLU A 2 11.74 -4.74 7.09
CA GLU A 2 11.70 -5.84 6.11
C GLU A 2 10.47 -5.70 5.19
N PRO A 3 10.54 -6.10 3.91
CA PRO A 3 9.41 -6.01 2.98
C PRO A 3 8.13 -6.70 3.48
N GLN A 4 8.28 -7.76 4.29
CA GLN A 4 7.15 -8.47 4.90
C GLN A 4 6.30 -7.56 5.79
N ASN A 5 6.91 -6.63 6.54
CA ASN A 5 6.16 -5.71 7.40
C ASN A 5 5.32 -4.72 6.58
N VAL A 6 5.84 -4.29 5.43
CA VAL A 6 5.10 -3.40 4.51
C VAL A 6 3.91 -4.13 3.90
N VAL A 7 4.11 -5.38 3.46
CA VAL A 7 3.00 -6.19 2.91
C VAL A 7 1.91 -6.40 3.96
N THR A 8 2.26 -6.71 5.21
CA THR A 8 1.28 -6.86 6.30
C THR A 8 0.52 -5.55 6.59
N ALA A 9 1.20 -4.40 6.53
CA ALA A 9 0.52 -3.11 6.67
C ALA A 9 -0.43 -2.84 5.50
N ILE A 10 -0.02 -3.18 4.28
CA ILE A 10 -0.86 -3.10 3.07
C ILE A 10 -2.07 -4.03 3.20
N GLU A 11 -1.89 -5.26 3.66
CA GLU A 11 -2.97 -6.23 3.92
C GLU A 11 -3.98 -5.69 4.94
N ALA A 12 -3.50 -5.11 6.04
CA ALA A 12 -4.35 -4.49 7.06
C ALA A 12 -5.14 -3.30 6.49
N ALA A 13 -4.47 -2.38 5.79
CA ALA A 13 -5.10 -1.23 5.16
C ALA A 13 -6.14 -1.64 4.11
N LEU A 14 -5.80 -2.62 3.26
CA LEU A 14 -6.73 -3.17 2.27
C LEU A 14 -7.91 -3.87 2.93
N SER A 15 -7.69 -4.57 4.04
CA SER A 15 -8.77 -5.26 4.75
C SER A 15 -9.80 -4.28 5.32
N GLU A 16 -9.32 -3.15 5.83
CA GLU A 16 -10.17 -2.08 6.35
C GLU A 16 -10.97 -1.40 5.22
N VAL A 17 -10.31 -1.01 4.14
CA VAL A 17 -10.93 -0.29 3.02
C VAL A 17 -11.88 -1.17 2.22
N LEU A 18 -11.54 -2.44 1.99
CA LEU A 18 -12.37 -3.38 1.24
C LEU A 18 -13.45 -4.03 2.12
N GLU A 19 -13.52 -3.68 3.41
CA GLU A 19 -14.42 -4.27 4.41
C GLU A 19 -14.41 -5.81 4.41
N ARG A 20 -13.26 -6.42 4.09
CA ARG A 20 -13.09 -7.88 3.99
C ARG A 20 -11.69 -8.28 4.42
N GLU A 21 -11.53 -9.50 4.90
CA GLU A 21 -10.20 -10.02 5.24
C GLU A 21 -9.36 -10.22 3.97
N VAL A 22 -8.20 -9.57 3.93
CA VAL A 22 -7.19 -9.70 2.87
C VAL A 22 -5.91 -10.25 3.50
N ASP A 23 -5.57 -11.48 3.16
CA ASP A 23 -4.40 -12.22 3.64
C ASP A 23 -3.70 -12.91 2.46
N GLY A 24 -2.39 -13.09 2.57
CA GLY A 24 -1.57 -13.82 1.62
C GLY A 24 -1.42 -13.09 0.29
N LEU A 25 -1.40 -11.76 0.30
CA LEU A 25 -1.19 -10.98 -0.91
C LEU A 25 0.17 -11.32 -1.51
N THR A 26 0.14 -11.67 -2.80
CA THR A 26 1.36 -11.82 -3.58
C THR A 26 1.62 -10.52 -4.34
N LYS A 27 2.90 -10.24 -4.60
CA LYS A 27 3.34 -9.06 -5.37
C LYS A 27 2.75 -8.97 -6.79
N ASP A 28 2.23 -10.07 -7.32
CA ASP A 28 1.60 -10.15 -8.64
C ASP A 28 0.10 -9.77 -8.61
N VAL A 29 -0.51 -9.63 -7.43
CA VAL A 29 -1.93 -9.22 -7.28
C VAL A 29 -2.10 -7.77 -7.74
N ARG A 30 -3.05 -7.55 -8.64
CA ARG A 30 -3.34 -6.23 -9.20
C ARG A 30 -4.40 -5.51 -8.37
N LEU A 31 -4.06 -4.32 -7.90
CA LEU A 31 -4.91 -3.57 -6.97
C LEU A 31 -6.24 -3.13 -7.63
N PHE A 32 -6.19 -2.59 -8.85
CA PHE A 32 -7.40 -2.17 -9.57
C PHE A 32 -8.16 -3.34 -10.19
N GLU A 33 -7.47 -4.33 -10.76
CA GLU A 33 -8.15 -5.40 -11.51
C GLU A 33 -8.60 -6.57 -10.64
N ASP A 34 -7.79 -7.00 -9.68
CA ASP A 34 -8.09 -8.17 -8.86
C ASP A 34 -8.80 -7.76 -7.57
N LEU A 35 -8.37 -6.64 -6.96
CA LEU A 35 -8.99 -6.11 -5.72
C LEU A 35 -10.09 -5.08 -5.97
N HIS A 36 -10.29 -4.64 -7.23
CA HIS A 36 -11.32 -3.66 -7.60
C HIS A 36 -11.23 -2.36 -6.78
N LEU A 37 -10.01 -1.88 -6.52
CA LEU A 37 -9.83 -0.61 -5.82
C LEU A 37 -10.33 0.56 -6.68
N ASP A 38 -11.06 1.47 -6.05
CA ASP A 38 -11.47 2.75 -6.63
C ASP A 38 -10.51 3.87 -6.18
N SER A 39 -10.52 5.01 -6.88
CA SER A 39 -9.69 6.17 -6.50
C SER A 39 -9.93 6.65 -5.07
N THR A 40 -11.16 6.51 -4.56
CA THR A 40 -11.51 6.84 -3.17
C THR A 40 -10.88 5.84 -2.21
N SER A 41 -11.04 4.54 -2.47
CA SER A 41 -10.47 3.45 -1.68
C SER A 41 -8.94 3.51 -1.65
N VAL A 42 -8.30 3.93 -2.75
CA VAL A 42 -6.86 4.16 -2.78
C VAL A 42 -6.46 5.24 -1.76
N LEU A 43 -7.13 6.39 -1.75
CA LEU A 43 -6.84 7.46 -0.78
C LEU A 43 -7.04 6.99 0.67
N GLU A 44 -8.11 6.23 0.94
CA GLU A 44 -8.36 5.65 2.27
C GLU A 44 -7.25 4.66 2.68
N MET A 45 -6.81 3.81 1.75
CA MET A 45 -5.72 2.86 1.96
C MET A 45 -4.41 3.58 2.27
N LEU A 46 -4.12 4.67 1.55
CA LEU A 46 -2.94 5.49 1.81
C LEU A 46 -2.96 6.08 3.22
N MET A 47 -4.08 6.67 3.64
CA MET A 47 -4.21 7.22 5.00
C MET A 47 -4.02 6.13 6.07
N ALA A 48 -4.56 4.93 5.85
CA ALA A 48 -4.39 3.80 6.76
C ALA A 48 -2.92 3.31 6.80
N LEU A 49 -2.23 3.31 5.66
CA LEU A 49 -0.81 3.01 5.58
C LEU A 49 0.04 4.06 6.29
N GLU A 50 -0.24 5.35 6.08
CA GLU A 50 0.44 6.45 6.78
C GLU A 50 0.33 6.30 8.30
N ASP A 51 -0.85 5.98 8.83
CA ASP A 51 -1.06 5.74 10.25
C ASP A 51 -0.38 4.45 10.74
N GLY A 52 -0.45 3.37 9.95
CA GLY A 52 0.04 2.05 10.32
C GLY A 52 1.57 1.92 10.37
N ILE A 53 2.29 2.56 9.45
CA ILE A 53 3.75 2.48 9.35
C ILE A 53 4.46 3.84 9.46
N GLY A 54 3.72 4.92 9.67
CA GLY A 54 4.28 6.26 9.92
C GLY A 54 4.94 6.89 8.69
N ILE A 55 4.47 6.57 7.49
CA ILE A 55 4.93 7.21 6.25
C ILE A 55 4.12 8.46 5.92
N VAL A 56 4.64 9.25 4.97
CA VAL A 56 3.89 10.31 4.31
C VAL A 56 3.91 10.00 2.82
N VAL A 57 2.73 9.78 2.25
CA VAL A 57 2.55 9.49 0.84
C VAL A 57 1.94 10.72 0.17
N ASP A 58 2.64 11.26 -0.82
CA ASP A 58 2.10 12.38 -1.59
C ASP A 58 1.29 11.84 -2.79
N PRO A 59 -0.03 12.08 -2.84
CA PRO A 59 -0.85 11.71 -4.00
C PRO A 59 -0.43 12.40 -5.30
N GLU A 60 0.32 13.50 -5.25
CA GLU A 60 0.87 14.14 -6.46
C GLU A 60 2.08 13.37 -7.03
N ASP A 61 2.84 12.66 -6.18
CA ASP A 61 4.01 11.86 -6.58
C ASP A 61 3.63 10.41 -6.95
N LEU A 62 2.36 10.04 -6.78
CA LEU A 62 1.87 8.71 -7.06
C LEU A 62 1.46 8.54 -8.52
N ASP A 63 2.14 7.65 -9.23
CA ASP A 63 1.78 7.28 -10.58
C ASP A 63 0.82 6.08 -10.62
N MET A 64 0.06 5.95 -11.70
CA MET A 64 -0.80 4.77 -11.91
C MET A 64 0.00 3.46 -11.91
N ASP A 65 1.28 3.51 -12.25
CA ASP A 65 2.16 2.34 -12.25
C ASP A 65 2.50 1.87 -10.83
N ASP A 66 2.53 2.76 -9.82
CA ASP A 66 2.78 2.38 -8.41
C ASP A 66 1.62 1.58 -7.84
N PHE A 67 0.40 1.90 -8.27
CA PHE A 67 -0.82 1.20 -7.90
C PHE A 67 -1.17 0.01 -8.81
N LYS A 68 -0.26 -0.41 -9.69
CA LYS A 68 -0.52 -1.51 -10.61
C LYS A 68 -0.65 -2.85 -9.89
N SER A 69 0.23 -3.11 -8.94
CA SER A 69 0.20 -4.33 -8.13
C SER A 69 0.63 -4.08 -6.69
N VAL A 70 0.41 -5.08 -5.82
CA VAL A 70 0.91 -5.05 -4.45
C VAL A 70 2.43 -4.90 -4.42
N GLY A 71 3.14 -5.49 -5.38
CA GLY A 71 4.59 -5.39 -5.50
C GLY A 71 5.06 -3.96 -5.73
N THR A 72 4.49 -3.27 -6.72
CA THR A 72 4.86 -1.87 -7.01
C THR A 72 4.52 -0.94 -5.85
N LEU A 73 3.38 -1.15 -5.18
CA LEU A 73 3.00 -0.37 -4.00
C LEU A 73 3.96 -0.62 -2.83
N THR A 74 4.36 -1.88 -2.61
CA THR A 74 5.35 -2.24 -1.58
C THR A 74 6.68 -1.55 -1.86
N ASP A 75 7.15 -1.59 -3.11
CA ASP A 75 8.41 -0.95 -3.51
C ASP A 75 8.33 0.58 -3.35
N TYR A 76 7.21 1.20 -3.71
CA TYR A 76 6.96 2.63 -3.51
C TYR A 76 7.00 3.00 -2.01
N VAL A 77 6.29 2.27 -1.17
CA VAL A 77 6.27 2.49 0.28
C VAL A 77 7.66 2.33 0.90
N LEU A 78 8.42 1.33 0.45
CA LEU A 78 9.81 1.13 0.88
C LEU A 78 10.71 2.29 0.47
N ALA A 79 10.45 2.94 -0.68
CA ALA A 79 11.19 4.11 -1.14
C ALA A 79 10.84 5.39 -0.35
N GLN A 80 9.58 5.54 0.08
CA GLN A 80 9.11 6.70 0.87
C GLN A 80 9.49 6.64 2.34
N GLN A 81 9.94 5.49 2.83
CA GLN A 81 10.54 5.41 4.16
C GLN A 81 11.78 6.32 4.19
N PRO A 82 11.82 7.34 5.06
CA PRO A 82 13.07 8.03 5.31
C PRO A 82 14.04 6.96 5.78
N THR A 83 15.15 6.78 5.07
CA THR A 83 16.29 6.02 5.57
C THR A 83 16.57 6.59 6.95
N SER A 84 16.16 5.87 7.98
CA SER A 84 16.37 6.27 9.37
C SER A 84 17.85 6.04 9.64
N GLU A 85 18.65 6.99 9.17
CA GLU A 85 20.02 7.21 9.59
C GLU A 85 19.95 8.28 10.69
N VAL A 86 19.80 7.84 11.94
CA VAL A 86 20.45 8.39 13.16
C VAL A 86 20.16 7.53 14.39
#